data_AF-A0A3M6QWM3-F1
#
_entry.id   AF-A0A3M6QWM3-F1
#
_cell.length_a   1.000
_cell.length_b   1.000
_cell.length_c   1.000
_cell.angle_alpha   90.00
_cell.angle_beta   90.00
_cell.angle_gamma   90.00
#
_symmetry.space_group_name_H-M   'P 1'
#
loop_
_entity.id
_entity.type
_entity.pdbx_description
1 polymer ?
#
loop_
_entity_poly.entity_id
_entity_poly.type
_entity_poly.pdbx_seq_one_letter_code
_entity_poly.pdbx_strand_id
1 'polypeptide(L)'
;MERALEVIAQAKTVEQLRQAQAVALPLICGLNMQETAKVIGCSVGWASRLRNRFLAGEMVGDQPTRGGRRRQHMSEAEERQILQPYLDRARQGTAVDVGQVKADLEKKLGRTIALSTVYNLLRRHGWRRPVAEKRTASSEE
;
A
#
# COMPACT_ATOMS: atom_id res chain seq x y z
N MET A 1 1.07 -6.98 34.45
CA MET A 1 -0.13 -7.85 34.41
C MET A 1 -1.37 -7.02 34.12
N GLU A 2 -1.69 -6.02 34.95
CA GLU A 2 -2.86 -5.12 34.80
C GLU A 2 -3.01 -4.54 33.39
N ARG A 3 -1.93 -3.98 32.83
CA ARG A 3 -1.91 -3.46 31.45
C ARG A 3 -2.38 -4.44 30.37
N ALA A 4 -2.09 -5.75 30.53
CA ALA A 4 -2.53 -6.74 29.56
C ALA A 4 -4.05 -6.99 29.63
N LEU A 5 -4.63 -6.97 30.83
CA LEU A 5 -6.07 -7.09 31.03
C LEU A 5 -6.83 -5.87 30.52
N GLU A 6 -6.29 -4.66 30.76
CA GLU A 6 -6.85 -3.42 30.21
C GLU A 6 -6.89 -3.45 28.68
N VAL A 7 -5.79 -3.87 28.04
CA VAL A 7 -5.74 -3.98 26.57
C VAL A 7 -6.70 -5.05 26.06
N ILE A 8 -6.89 -6.16 26.76
CA ILE A 8 -7.92 -7.16 26.40
C ILE A 8 -9.32 -6.53 26.41
N ALA A 9 -9.65 -5.74 27.43
CA ALA A 9 -10.95 -5.09 27.55
C ALA A 9 -11.18 -4.01 26.48
N GLN A 10 -10.12 -3.32 26.04
CA GLN A 10 -10.20 -2.20 25.09
C GLN A 10 -9.83 -2.58 23.64
N ALA A 11 -9.43 -3.83 23.38
CA ALA A 11 -8.93 -4.27 22.09
C ALA A 11 -9.98 -4.07 20.99
N LYS A 12 -9.58 -3.38 19.91
CA LYS A 12 -10.46 -3.13 18.75
C LYS A 12 -10.22 -4.13 17.63
N THR A 13 -9.06 -4.79 17.61
CA THR A 13 -8.71 -5.79 16.60
C THR A 13 -8.39 -7.13 17.23
N VAL A 14 -8.58 -8.20 16.46
CA VAL A 14 -8.25 -9.56 16.88
C VAL A 14 -6.74 -9.68 17.16
N GLU A 15 -5.89 -8.99 16.41
CA GLU A 15 -4.44 -9.01 16.69
C GLU A 15 -4.10 -8.37 18.04
N GLN A 16 -4.73 -7.25 18.40
CA GLN A 16 -4.52 -6.60 19.70
C GLN A 16 -4.96 -7.51 20.85
N LEU A 17 -6.13 -8.14 20.69
CA LEU A 17 -6.65 -9.11 21.67
C LEU A 17 -5.67 -10.28 21.85
N ARG A 18 -5.28 -10.93 20.75
CA ARG A 18 -4.32 -12.05 20.78
C ARG A 18 -2.98 -11.66 21.37
N GLN A 19 -2.54 -10.42 21.11
CA GLN A 19 -1.29 -9.91 21.64
C GLN A 19 -1.31 -9.82 23.17
N ALA A 20 -2.36 -9.23 23.72
CA ALA A 20 -2.51 -9.09 25.16
C ALA A 20 -2.78 -10.44 25.84
N GLN A 21 -3.55 -11.34 25.20
CA GLN A 21 -3.74 -12.72 25.66
C GLN A 21 -2.44 -13.51 25.72
N ALA A 22 -1.51 -13.31 24.78
CA ALA A 22 -0.20 -13.98 24.79
C ALA A 22 0.66 -13.61 26.03
N VAL A 23 0.31 -12.54 26.74
CA VAL A 23 0.92 -12.12 28.01
C VAL A 23 0.06 -12.56 29.20
N ALA A 24 -1.26 -12.33 29.13
CA ALA A 24 -2.17 -12.60 30.23
C ALA A 24 -2.33 -14.11 30.52
N LEU A 25 -2.47 -14.95 29.49
CA LEU A 25 -2.74 -16.38 29.64
C LEU A 25 -1.61 -17.13 30.38
N PRO A 26 -0.32 -16.94 30.06
CA PRO A 26 0.75 -17.54 30.85
C PRO A 26 0.79 -17.07 32.30
N LEU A 27 0.53 -15.78 32.54
CA LEU A 27 0.66 -15.17 33.87
C LEU A 27 -0.52 -15.50 34.80
N ILE A 28 -1.73 -15.58 34.25
CA ILE A 28 -2.97 -15.77 35.03
C ILE A 28 -3.34 -17.26 35.09
N CYS A 29 -3.24 -17.96 33.97
CA CYS A 29 -3.70 -19.34 33.85
C CYS A 29 -2.56 -20.36 33.94
N GLY A 30 -1.30 -19.91 34.11
CA GLY A 30 -0.14 -20.79 34.19
C GLY A 30 0.18 -21.54 32.89
N LEU A 31 -0.40 -21.12 31.76
CA LEU A 31 -0.24 -21.80 30.48
C LEU A 31 1.19 -21.64 29.95
N ASN A 32 1.73 -22.71 29.37
CA ASN A 32 2.97 -22.59 28.61
C ASN A 32 2.72 -21.91 27.24
N MET A 33 3.79 -21.55 26.53
CA MET A 33 3.65 -20.85 25.24
C MET A 33 3.01 -21.70 24.13
N GLN A 34 3.13 -23.03 24.20
CA GLN A 34 2.52 -23.93 23.20
C GLN A 34 1.00 -23.99 23.41
N GLU A 35 0.56 -24.13 24.65
CA GLU A 35 -0.84 -24.09 25.05
C GLU A 35 -1.45 -22.72 24.76
N THR A 36 -0.77 -21.65 25.13
CA THR A 36 -1.20 -20.27 24.87
C THR A 36 -1.41 -20.05 23.37
N ALA A 37 -0.46 -20.48 22.54
CA ALA A 37 -0.56 -20.38 21.08
C ALA A 37 -1.77 -21.15 20.54
N LYS A 38 -2.04 -22.34 21.08
CA LYS A 38 -3.22 -23.15 20.73
C LYS A 38 -4.53 -22.44 21.11
N VAL A 39 -4.60 -21.84 22.30
CA VAL A 39 -5.79 -21.11 22.79
C VAL A 39 -6.08 -19.89 21.94
N ILE A 40 -5.07 -19.08 21.61
CA ILE A 40 -5.26 -17.85 20.80
C ILE A 40 -5.36 -18.14 19.29
N GLY A 41 -5.14 -19.39 18.87
CA GLY A 41 -5.25 -19.85 17.49
C GLY A 41 -4.12 -19.37 16.58
N CYS A 42 -2.87 -19.39 17.04
CA CYS A 42 -1.71 -19.04 16.21
C CYS A 42 -0.52 -19.98 16.42
N SER A 43 0.55 -19.79 15.64
CA SER A 43 1.78 -20.55 15.83
C SER A 43 2.52 -20.12 17.11
N VAL A 44 3.31 -21.03 17.69
CA VAL A 44 4.10 -20.76 18.90
C VAL A 44 5.09 -19.60 18.69
N GLY A 45 5.74 -19.56 17.52
CA GLY A 45 6.66 -18.47 17.17
C GLY A 45 5.95 -17.12 17.06
N TRP A 46 4.71 -17.10 16.52
CA TRP A 46 3.91 -15.88 16.47
C TRP A 46 3.44 -15.44 17.85
N ALA A 47 2.95 -16.37 18.68
CA ALA A 47 2.56 -16.08 20.07
C ALA A 47 3.72 -15.48 20.87
N SER A 48 4.92 -16.04 20.76
CA SER A 48 6.13 -15.52 21.39
C SER A 48 6.48 -14.12 20.91
N ARG A 49 6.35 -13.86 19.59
CA ARG A 49 6.59 -12.54 19.01
C ARG A 49 5.57 -11.50 19.49
N LEU A 50 4.30 -11.88 19.56
CA LEU A 50 3.22 -11.04 20.08
C LEU A 50 3.49 -10.64 21.54
N ARG A 51 3.82 -11.63 22.38
CA ARG A 51 4.18 -11.41 23.78
C ARG A 51 5.37 -10.45 23.92
N ASN A 52 6.47 -10.71 23.19
CA ASN A 52 7.68 -9.90 23.29
C ASN A 52 7.45 -8.46 22.82
N ARG A 53 6.67 -8.24 21.75
CA ARG A 53 6.28 -6.89 21.31
C ARG A 53 5.47 -6.15 22.36
N PHE A 54 4.51 -6.84 22.99
CA PHE A 54 3.70 -6.24 24.04
C PHE A 54 4.57 -5.78 25.22
N LEU A 55 5.52 -6.61 25.62
CA LEU A 55 6.48 -6.29 26.68
C LEU A 55 7.41 -5.13 26.29
N ALA A 56 7.75 -4.99 25.01
CA ALA A 56 8.46 -3.84 24.47
C ALA A 56 7.59 -2.57 24.34
N GLY A 57 6.29 -2.64 24.67
CA GLY A 57 5.35 -1.53 24.54
C GLY A 57 4.82 -1.29 23.12
N GLU A 58 5.16 -2.16 22.17
CA GLU A 58 4.70 -2.07 20.78
C GLU A 58 3.34 -2.76 20.61
N MET A 59 2.29 -2.02 20.25
CA MET A 59 0.99 -2.59 19.92
C MET A 59 0.92 -3.05 18.47
N VAL A 60 0.38 -4.26 18.24
CA VAL A 60 0.14 -4.75 16.88
C VAL A 60 -1.04 -4.01 16.27
N GLY A 61 -0.90 -3.64 15.00
CA GLY A 61 -1.90 -2.88 14.23
C GLY A 61 -1.58 -1.40 14.06
N ASP A 62 -0.65 -0.85 14.86
CA ASP A 62 -0.15 0.54 14.68
C ASP A 62 0.95 0.65 13.61
N GLN A 63 1.25 -0.46 12.94
CA GLN A 63 2.25 -0.48 11.89
C GLN A 63 1.67 0.12 10.61
N PRO A 64 2.39 1.03 9.93
CA PRO A 64 1.92 1.60 8.69
C PRO A 64 1.71 0.48 7.66
N THR A 65 0.54 0.50 7.01
CA THR A 65 0.13 -0.54 6.06
C THR A 65 1.22 -0.81 5.03
N ARG A 66 1.42 -2.08 4.65
CA ARG A 66 2.35 -2.43 3.57
C ARG A 66 1.92 -1.73 2.27
N GLY A 67 2.89 -1.15 1.55
CA GLY A 67 2.64 -0.35 0.34
C GLY A 67 2.66 1.17 0.58
N GLY A 68 2.20 1.93 -0.42
CA GLY A 68 2.14 3.40 -0.38
C GLY A 68 3.26 4.12 -1.14
N ARG A 69 3.17 5.45 -1.21
CA ARG A 69 4.09 6.34 -1.94
C ARG A 69 5.41 6.61 -1.18
N ARG A 70 6.12 5.56 -0.76
CA ARG A 70 7.36 5.69 0.04
C ARG A 70 8.61 6.01 -0.77
N ARG A 71 8.56 5.81 -2.10
CA ARG A 71 9.66 6.07 -3.05
C ARG A 71 9.15 6.87 -4.24
N GLN A 72 8.43 7.95 -3.97
CA GLN A 72 7.91 8.81 -5.05
C GLN A 72 9.03 9.64 -5.68
N HIS A 73 8.98 9.81 -7.00
CA HIS A 73 9.94 10.65 -7.72
C HIS A 73 9.66 12.14 -7.49
N MET A 74 8.40 12.49 -7.20
CA MET A 74 7.90 13.86 -7.01
C MET A 74 6.58 13.82 -6.22
N SER A 75 6.14 14.97 -5.72
CA SER A 75 4.84 15.11 -5.04
C SER A 75 3.68 15.00 -6.03
N GLU A 76 2.48 14.68 -5.54
CA GLU A 76 1.30 14.55 -6.40
C GLU A 76 0.92 15.86 -7.11
N ALA A 77 1.10 17.00 -6.43
CA ALA A 77 0.86 18.31 -6.99
C ALA A 77 1.81 18.59 -8.18
N GLU A 78 3.08 18.22 -8.03
CA GLU A 78 4.08 18.38 -9.09
C GLU A 78 3.81 17.48 -10.29
N GLU A 79 3.37 16.23 -10.07
CA GLU A 79 2.94 15.34 -11.16
C GLU A 79 1.77 15.97 -11.93
N ARG A 80 0.75 16.46 -11.21
CA ARG A 80 -0.42 17.10 -11.82
C ARG A 80 -0.02 18.31 -12.64
N GLN A 81 0.81 19.20 -12.11
CA GLN A 81 1.23 20.42 -12.82
C GLN A 81 1.90 20.12 -14.17
N ILE A 82 2.74 19.07 -14.22
CA ILE A 82 3.43 18.69 -15.46
C ILE A 82 2.46 18.01 -16.44
N LEU A 83 1.57 17.15 -15.92
CA LEU A 83 0.70 16.32 -16.76
C LEU A 83 -0.57 17.04 -17.22
N GLN A 84 -1.04 18.05 -16.51
CA GLN A 84 -2.30 18.74 -16.78
C GLN A 84 -2.42 19.29 -18.21
N PRO A 85 -1.39 19.96 -18.79
CA PRO A 85 -1.45 20.38 -20.20
C PRO A 85 -1.56 19.23 -21.21
N TYR A 86 -1.06 18.04 -20.86
CA TYR A 86 -1.17 16.85 -21.69
C TYR A 86 -2.53 16.18 -21.54
N LEU A 87 -3.05 16.12 -20.31
CA LEU A 87 -4.36 15.56 -20.00
C LEU A 87 -5.49 16.41 -20.59
N ASP A 88 -5.36 17.73 -20.59
CA ASP A 88 -6.36 18.62 -21.18
C ASP A 88 -6.40 18.47 -22.72
N ARG A 89 -5.24 18.33 -23.38
CA ARG A 89 -5.17 17.97 -24.80
C ARG A 89 -5.77 16.58 -25.08
N ALA A 90 -5.51 15.61 -24.20
CA ALA A 90 -6.08 14.27 -24.29
C ALA A 90 -7.61 14.29 -24.22
N ARG A 91 -8.18 15.11 -23.33
CA ARG A 91 -9.63 15.30 -23.20
C ARG A 91 -10.27 15.92 -24.44
N GLN A 92 -9.53 16.77 -25.14
CA GLN A 92 -9.93 17.36 -26.42
C GLN A 92 -9.78 16.39 -27.61
N GLY A 93 -9.46 15.11 -27.37
CA GLY A 93 -9.30 14.09 -28.41
C GLY A 93 -7.95 14.13 -29.13
N THR A 94 -7.00 14.95 -28.67
CA THR A 94 -5.65 14.98 -29.22
C THR A 94 -4.81 13.86 -28.63
N ALA A 95 -4.05 13.15 -29.48
CA ALA A 95 -3.15 12.11 -29.01
C ALA A 95 -2.09 12.69 -28.06
N VAL A 96 -1.89 12.05 -26.90
CA VAL A 96 -0.82 12.42 -25.97
C VAL A 96 0.51 11.90 -26.52
N ASP A 97 1.43 12.81 -26.81
CA ASP A 97 2.81 12.44 -27.12
C ASP A 97 3.55 12.05 -25.83
N VAL A 98 3.64 10.74 -25.60
CA VAL A 98 4.32 10.15 -24.44
C VAL A 98 5.83 10.44 -24.47
N GLY A 99 6.42 10.65 -25.65
CA GLY A 99 7.83 11.01 -25.81
C GLY A 99 8.12 12.40 -25.25
N GLN A 100 7.29 13.37 -25.59
CA GLN A 100 7.39 14.73 -25.04
C GLN A 100 7.17 14.76 -23.52
N VAL A 101 6.17 14.03 -23.02
CA VAL A 101 5.93 13.91 -21.56
C VAL A 101 7.15 13.34 -20.85
N LYS A 102 7.80 12.33 -21.43
CA LYS A 102 9.02 11.75 -20.87
C LYS A 102 10.14 12.79 -20.80
N ALA A 103 10.40 13.53 -21.88
CA ALA A 103 11.46 14.54 -21.92
C ALA A 103 11.25 15.64 -20.85
N ASP A 104 10.02 16.11 -20.68
CA ASP A 104 9.68 17.10 -19.66
C ASP A 104 9.87 16.56 -18.23
N LEU A 105 9.50 15.30 -17.98
CA LEU A 105 9.70 14.63 -16.70
C LEU A 105 11.20 14.43 -16.39
N GLU A 106 11.99 14.02 -17.38
CA GLU A 106 13.45 13.84 -17.24
C GLU A 106 14.15 15.18 -17.01
N LYS A 107 13.72 16.25 -17.69
CA LYS A 107 14.26 17.61 -17.49
C LYS A 107 14.01 18.12 -16.07
N LYS A 108 12.81 17.87 -15.51
CA LYS A 108 12.50 18.28 -14.13
C LYS A 108 13.22 17.42 -13.08
N LEU A 109 13.39 16.12 -13.35
CA LEU A 109 14.00 15.19 -12.40
C LEU A 109 15.53 15.11 -12.51
N GLY A 110 16.13 15.66 -13.57
CA GLY A 110 17.57 15.65 -13.82
C GLY A 110 18.14 14.25 -14.07
N ARG A 111 17.30 13.28 -14.44
CA ARG A 111 17.69 11.88 -14.68
C ARG A 111 16.79 11.21 -15.69
N THR A 112 17.28 10.13 -16.28
CA THR A 112 16.52 9.30 -17.19
C THR A 112 15.48 8.44 -16.46
N ILE A 113 14.34 8.22 -17.10
CA ILE A 113 13.20 7.51 -16.54
C ILE A 113 12.70 6.49 -17.56
N ALA A 114 12.27 5.32 -17.08
CA ALA A 114 11.64 4.32 -17.93
C ALA A 114 10.30 4.79 -18.49
N LEU A 115 9.97 4.40 -19.73
CA LEU A 115 8.66 4.65 -20.34
C LEU A 115 7.51 4.11 -19.48
N SER A 116 7.73 2.98 -18.80
CA SER A 116 6.76 2.38 -17.87
C SER A 116 6.36 3.33 -16.73
N THR A 117 7.30 4.13 -16.21
CA THR A 117 7.01 5.15 -15.19
C THR A 117 6.10 6.24 -15.75
N VAL A 118 6.34 6.68 -16.99
CA VAL A 118 5.51 7.68 -17.67
C VAL A 118 4.09 7.15 -17.88
N TYR A 119 3.95 5.93 -18.39
CA TYR A 119 2.64 5.28 -18.53
C TYR A 119 1.93 5.10 -17.18
N ASN A 120 2.65 4.71 -16.13
CA ASN A 120 2.08 4.56 -14.78
C ASN A 120 1.59 5.90 -14.21
N LEU A 121 2.34 6.99 -14.43
CA LEU A 121 1.94 8.33 -14.04
C LEU A 121 0.67 8.76 -14.79
N LEU A 122 0.67 8.65 -16.12
CA LEU A 122 -0.51 8.99 -16.93
C LEU A 122 -1.74 8.19 -16.50
N ARG A 123 -1.60 6.89 -16.27
CA ARG A 123 -2.69 6.02 -15.79
C ARG A 123 -3.21 6.44 -14.42
N ARG A 124 -2.33 6.81 -13.48
CA ARG A 124 -2.72 7.30 -12.14
C ARG A 124 -3.52 8.61 -12.21
N HIS A 125 -3.17 9.47 -13.16
CA HIS A 125 -3.85 10.75 -13.39
C HIS A 125 -5.04 10.65 -14.36
N GLY A 126 -5.55 9.43 -14.59
CA GLY A 126 -6.81 9.20 -15.30
C GLY A 126 -6.71 9.17 -16.82
N TRP A 127 -5.50 9.18 -17.40
CA TRP A 127 -5.35 8.99 -18.84
C TRP A 127 -5.70 7.56 -19.24
N ARG A 128 -6.61 7.42 -20.21
CA ARG A 128 -6.91 6.14 -20.88
C ARG A 128 -6.42 6.23 -22.31
N ARG A 129 -5.66 5.23 -22.76
CA ARG A 129 -5.21 5.15 -24.15
C ARG A 129 -6.45 5.11 -25.05
N PRO A 130 -6.56 5.99 -26.06
CA PRO A 130 -7.63 5.88 -27.05
C PRO A 130 -7.48 4.53 -27.75
N VAL A 131 -8.50 3.68 -27.64
CA VAL A 131 -8.56 2.44 -28.39
C VAL A 131 -8.80 2.83 -29.85
N ALA A 132 -7.86 2.50 -30.73
CA ALA A 132 -8.11 2.64 -32.16
C ALA A 132 -9.23 1.67 -32.54
N GLU A 133 -10.37 2.21 -32.96
CA GLU A 133 -11.44 1.44 -33.60
C GLU A 133 -10.81 0.70 -34.80
N LYS A 134 -10.84 -0.64 -34.77
CA LYS A 134 -10.41 -1.43 -35.92
C LYS A 134 -11.41 -1.17 -37.03
N ARG A 135 -11.03 -0.40 -38.05
CA ARG A 135 -11.77 -0.37 -39.32
C ARG A 135 -11.61 -1.75 -39.94
N THR A 136 -12.56 -2.65 -39.70
CA THR A 136 -12.73 -3.84 -40.53
C THR A 136 -13.11 -3.32 -41.91
N ALA A 137 -12.20 -3.47 -42.88
CA ALA A 137 -12.53 -3.25 -44.28
C ALA A 137 -13.59 -4.28 -44.66
N SER A 138 -14.83 -3.83 -44.87
CA SER A 138 -15.79 -4.58 -45.67
C SER A 138 -15.28 -4.56 -47.10
N SER A 139 -14.56 -5.62 -47.48
CA SER A 139 -14.50 -6.06 -48.87
C SER A 139 -15.87 -6.61 -49.21
N GLU A 140 -16.54 -5.99 -50.18
CA GLU A 140 -17.45 -6.65 -51.12
C GLU A 140 -17.89 -5.61 -52.15
N GLU A 141 -17.24 -5.63 -53.31
CA GLU A 141 -17.82 -5.46 -54.65
C GLU A 141 -16.89 -6.09 -55.68
#